data_AF-A0A563U5Z4-F1
#
_entry.id   AF-A0A563U5Z4-F1
#
_cell.length_a   1.000
_cell.length_b   1.000
_cell.length_c   1.000
_cell.angle_alpha   90.00
_cell.angle_beta   90.00
_cell.angle_gamma   90.00
#
_symmetry.space_group_name_H-M   'P 1'
#
loop_
_entity.id
_entity.type
_entity.pdbx_description
1 polymer ?
#
loop_
_entity_poly.entity_id
_entity_poly.type
_entity_poly.pdbx_seq_one_letter_code
_entity_poly.pdbx_strand_id
1 'polypeptide(L)'
;MENESYPFARLDQVVDDLLNLSADEHPNLQEAENIRQYFLKEIRMVYQQLKADVFKRNYMDNSEAVISAYLKNLSYLISDLRAFVSAIDDDRSLNGLASDILNGLETLEAEISWRFASQLKGLKENANVDKASIKVLCNLSVDQIGLLLKAADEIRLCSAKSFSQLLRHIVPYLSTDRMETFSWKSARSSTYKVEAHDIEVTLEVLQKLMAKIKDYY
;
A
#
# COMPACT_ATOMS: atom_id res chain seq x y z
N MET A 1 30.25 -11.98 -8.67
CA MET A 1 29.63 -10.64 -8.58
C MET A 1 28.49 -10.65 -9.57
N GLU A 2 27.28 -11.03 -9.13
CA GLU A 2 26.10 -10.97 -9.99
C GLU A 2 25.74 -9.50 -10.19
N ASN A 3 25.63 -9.10 -11.45
CA ASN A 3 25.33 -7.74 -11.85
C ASN A 3 23.89 -7.43 -11.40
N GLU A 4 23.70 -6.77 -10.24
CA GLU A 4 22.41 -6.23 -9.83
C GLU A 4 22.01 -5.15 -10.84
N SER A 5 21.36 -5.57 -11.93
CA SER A 5 20.87 -4.69 -12.99
C SER A 5 19.93 -3.65 -12.38
N TYR A 6 20.33 -2.38 -12.42
CA TYR A 6 19.56 -1.25 -11.93
C TYR A 6 18.12 -1.28 -12.51
N PRO A 7 17.09 -1.50 -11.68
CA PRO A 7 15.74 -1.80 -12.15
C PRO A 7 15.07 -0.64 -12.86
N PHE A 8 15.52 0.59 -12.60
CA PHE A 8 14.95 1.81 -13.19
C PHE A 8 15.71 2.30 -14.43
N ALA A 9 16.76 1.61 -14.89
CA ALA A 9 17.61 2.08 -15.99
C ALA A 9 16.85 2.55 -17.23
N ARG A 10 15.72 1.90 -17.55
CA ARG A 10 14.87 2.25 -18.69
C ARG A 10 13.89 3.39 -18.40
N LEU A 11 13.46 3.54 -17.14
CA LEU A 11 12.65 4.68 -16.73
C LEU A 11 13.50 5.95 -16.63
N ASP A 12 14.72 5.84 -16.09
CA ASP A 12 15.72 6.91 -16.10
C ASP A 12 15.99 7.36 -17.53
N GLN A 13 16.24 6.44 -18.46
CA GLN A 13 16.46 6.82 -19.86
C GLN A 13 15.27 7.58 -20.47
N VAL A 14 14.03 7.15 -20.20
CA VAL A 14 12.84 7.86 -20.70
C VAL A 14 12.72 9.26 -20.09
N VAL A 15 13.01 9.40 -18.79
CA VAL A 15 13.00 10.70 -18.11
C VAL A 15 14.13 11.58 -18.65
N ASP A 16 15.35 11.07 -18.76
CA ASP A 16 16.51 11.78 -19.32
C ASP A 16 16.28 12.22 -20.77
N ASP A 17 15.73 11.34 -21.60
CA ASP A 17 15.39 11.68 -22.99
C ASP A 17 14.39 12.84 -23.04
N LEU A 18 13.37 12.83 -22.16
CA LEU A 18 12.39 13.91 -22.05
C LEU A 18 13.01 15.23 -21.55
N LEU A 19 13.85 15.16 -20.52
CA LEU A 19 14.53 16.32 -19.93
C LEU A 19 15.47 17.01 -20.93
N ASN A 20 16.02 16.25 -21.88
CA ASN A 20 16.98 16.75 -22.86
C ASN A 20 16.37 17.10 -24.23
N LEU A 21 15.05 17.00 -24.40
CA LEU A 21 14.39 17.40 -25.65
C LEU A 21 14.61 18.88 -25.92
N SER A 22 15.19 19.19 -27.09
CA SER A 22 15.22 20.57 -27.59
C SER A 22 13.85 20.99 -28.15
N ALA A 23 13.60 22.30 -28.25
CA ALA A 23 12.31 22.86 -28.70
C ALA A 23 11.88 22.39 -30.11
N ASP A 24 12.83 21.95 -30.94
CA ASP A 24 12.59 21.46 -32.30
C ASP A 24 12.39 19.92 -32.37
N GLU A 25 12.59 19.21 -31.25
CA GLU A 25 12.54 17.74 -31.15
C GLU A 25 11.30 17.23 -30.39
N HIS A 26 10.30 18.10 -30.19
CA HIS A 26 9.08 17.71 -29.48
C HIS A 26 8.35 16.56 -30.20
N PRO A 27 8.06 15.46 -29.49
CA PRO A 27 7.44 14.29 -30.10
C PRO A 27 6.06 14.65 -30.64
N ASN A 28 5.77 14.17 -31.85
CA ASN A 28 4.41 14.31 -32.37
C ASN A 28 3.43 13.44 -31.56
N LEU A 29 2.14 13.61 -31.82
CA LEU A 29 1.07 12.96 -31.04
C LEU A 29 1.17 11.42 -31.03
N GLN A 30 1.64 10.82 -32.13
CA GLN A 30 1.85 9.37 -32.23
C GLN A 30 3.10 8.91 -31.47
N GLU A 31 4.19 9.67 -31.54
CA GLU A 31 5.41 9.43 -30.78
C GLU A 31 5.18 9.55 -29.28
N ALA A 32 4.46 10.59 -28.84
CA ALA A 32 4.07 10.77 -27.45
C ALA A 32 3.24 9.59 -26.93
N GLU A 33 2.30 9.06 -27.74
CA GLU A 33 1.54 7.88 -27.37
C GLU A 33 2.40 6.61 -27.30
N ASN A 34 3.36 6.44 -28.22
CA ASN A 34 4.30 5.32 -28.16
C ASN A 34 5.16 5.38 -26.88
N ILE A 35 5.62 6.57 -26.50
CA ILE A 35 6.36 6.81 -25.25
C ILE A 35 5.49 6.46 -24.04
N ARG A 36 4.21 6.90 -24.01
CA ARG A 36 3.26 6.53 -22.94
C ARG A 36 3.11 5.02 -22.79
N GLN A 37 2.84 4.31 -23.89
CA GLN A 37 2.65 2.86 -23.85
C GLN A 37 3.91 2.12 -23.39
N TYR A 38 5.08 2.57 -23.86
CA TYR A 38 6.36 2.05 -23.42
C TYR A 38 6.58 2.27 -21.92
N PHE A 39 6.36 3.49 -21.44
CA PHE A 39 6.48 3.86 -20.03
C PHE A 39 5.58 3.02 -19.13
N LEU A 40 4.30 2.83 -19.48
CA LEU A 40 3.36 1.99 -18.71
C LEU A 40 3.82 0.53 -18.62
N LYS A 41 4.44 0.01 -19.68
CA LYS A 41 5.02 -1.33 -19.68
C LYS A 41 6.22 -1.41 -18.73
N GLU A 42 7.09 -0.41 -18.76
CA GLU A 42 8.29 -0.36 -17.91
C GLU A 42 7.93 -0.20 -16.43
N ILE A 43 6.95 0.64 -16.05
CA ILE A 43 6.38 0.70 -14.69
C ILE A 43 5.97 -0.70 -14.20
N ARG A 44 5.28 -1.46 -15.05
CA ARG A 44 4.82 -2.80 -14.71
C ARG A 44 5.98 -3.76 -14.49
N MET A 45 7.03 -3.66 -15.31
CA MET A 45 8.24 -4.48 -15.16
C MET A 45 8.98 -4.15 -13.86
N VAL A 46 9.16 -2.87 -13.54
CA VAL A 46 9.78 -2.42 -12.28
C VAL A 46 9.01 -2.97 -11.08
N TYR A 47 7.68 -2.89 -11.10
CA TYR A 47 6.87 -3.43 -10.02
C TYR A 47 6.96 -4.96 -9.90
N GLN A 48 7.03 -5.69 -11.02
CA GLN A 48 7.26 -7.13 -11.02
C GLN A 48 8.64 -7.51 -10.48
N GLN A 49 9.68 -6.75 -10.84
CA GLN A 49 11.04 -6.95 -10.34
C GLN A 49 11.12 -6.66 -8.83
N LEU A 50 10.52 -5.57 -8.36
CA LEU A 50 10.40 -5.28 -6.92
C LEU A 50 9.75 -6.45 -6.17
N LYS A 51 8.64 -7.00 -6.69
CA LYS A 51 8.00 -8.17 -6.07
C LYS A 51 8.98 -9.34 -6.03
N ALA A 52 9.65 -9.65 -7.12
CA ALA A 52 10.61 -10.75 -7.18
C ALA A 52 11.76 -10.55 -6.17
N ASP A 53 12.31 -9.35 -6.07
CA ASP A 53 13.40 -9.01 -5.15
C ASP A 53 12.95 -9.08 -3.69
N VAL A 54 11.75 -8.57 -3.38
CA VAL A 54 11.14 -8.68 -2.05
C VAL A 54 10.86 -10.14 -1.71
N PHE A 55 10.30 -10.94 -2.62
CA PHE A 55 10.02 -12.37 -2.39
C PHE A 55 11.29 -13.18 -2.17
N LYS A 56 12.33 -12.96 -2.98
CA LYS A 56 13.65 -13.59 -2.79
C LYS A 56 14.22 -13.27 -1.41
N ARG A 57 14.11 -12.03 -0.96
CA ARG A 57 14.62 -11.59 0.35
C ARG A 57 13.69 -11.88 1.53
N ASN A 58 12.41 -12.21 1.30
CA ASN A 58 11.49 -12.66 2.35
C ASN A 58 11.82 -14.06 2.88
N TYR A 59 12.77 -14.77 2.26
CA TYR A 59 13.45 -15.95 2.82
C TYR A 59 14.68 -15.60 3.68
N MET A 60 15.21 -14.37 3.58
CA MET A 60 16.43 -13.90 4.24
C MET A 60 16.26 -12.47 4.79
N ASP A 61 15.26 -12.26 5.67
CA ASP A 61 15.08 -11.15 6.64
C ASP A 61 15.43 -9.68 6.25
N ASN A 62 15.46 -9.29 4.98
CA ASN A 62 16.03 -7.98 4.58
C ASN A 62 15.28 -7.25 3.44
N SER A 63 13.94 -7.33 3.43
CA SER A 63 13.11 -6.70 2.38
C SER A 63 12.96 -5.18 2.52
N GLU A 64 13.06 -4.62 3.74
CA GLU A 64 12.90 -3.18 3.99
C GLU A 64 13.92 -2.33 3.23
N ALA A 65 15.19 -2.75 3.24
CA ALA A 65 16.26 -2.06 2.54
C ALA A 65 16.02 -2.02 1.02
N VAL A 66 15.46 -3.10 0.46
CA VAL A 66 15.10 -3.16 -0.97
C VAL A 66 13.94 -2.22 -1.27
N ILE A 67 12.85 -2.30 -0.51
CA ILE A 67 11.67 -1.46 -0.76
C ILE A 67 12.05 0.02 -0.61
N SER A 68 12.83 0.37 0.43
CA SER A 68 13.33 1.73 0.65
C SER A 68 14.23 2.21 -0.49
N ALA A 69 15.10 1.35 -1.04
CA ALA A 69 15.93 1.71 -2.18
C ALA A 69 15.09 1.99 -3.44
N TYR A 70 14.06 1.18 -3.71
CA TYR A 70 13.14 1.41 -4.83
C TYR A 70 12.35 2.71 -4.67
N LEU A 71 11.81 2.99 -3.48
CA LEU A 71 11.10 4.24 -3.21
C LEU A 71 12.01 5.46 -3.32
N LYS A 72 13.26 5.36 -2.83
CA LYS A 72 14.23 6.44 -2.94
C LYS A 72 14.54 6.77 -4.42
N ASN A 73 14.74 5.75 -5.26
CA ASN A 73 14.99 5.96 -6.69
C ASN A 73 13.79 6.58 -7.41
N LEU A 74 12.57 6.13 -7.09
CA LEU A 74 11.33 6.76 -7.59
C LEU A 74 11.25 8.23 -7.19
N SER A 75 11.57 8.55 -5.93
CA SER A 75 11.48 9.93 -5.43
C SER A 75 12.45 10.88 -6.16
N TYR A 76 13.62 10.39 -6.59
CA TYR A 76 14.54 11.18 -7.41
C TYR A 76 13.94 11.49 -8.78
N LEU A 77 13.47 10.46 -9.50
CA LEU A 77 12.82 10.65 -10.81
C LEU A 77 11.60 11.56 -10.76
N ILE A 78 10.75 11.40 -9.74
CA ILE A 78 9.58 12.27 -9.52
C ILE A 78 10.01 13.71 -9.29
N SER A 79 11.05 13.93 -8.48
CA SER A 79 11.57 15.28 -8.20
C SER A 79 12.09 15.97 -9.47
N ASP A 80 12.89 15.25 -10.27
CA ASP A 80 13.49 15.80 -11.49
C ASP A 80 12.41 16.13 -12.52
N LEU A 81 11.43 15.24 -12.69
CA LEU A 81 10.33 15.45 -13.63
C LEU A 81 9.37 16.57 -13.18
N ARG A 82 9.13 16.74 -11.86
CA ARG A 82 8.35 17.89 -11.35
C ARG A 82 9.02 19.22 -11.64
N ALA A 83 10.34 19.30 -11.46
CA ALA A 83 11.10 20.51 -11.77
C ALA A 83 11.00 20.86 -13.26
N PHE A 84 11.04 19.85 -14.12
CA PHE A 84 10.88 20.00 -15.57
C PHE A 84 9.46 20.43 -15.97
N VAL A 85 8.42 19.74 -15.51
CA VAL A 85 7.02 20.11 -15.79
C VAL A 85 6.71 21.54 -15.35
N SER A 86 7.32 22.00 -14.25
CA SER A 86 7.14 23.38 -13.77
C SER A 86 7.89 24.43 -14.61
N ALA A 87 8.89 24.02 -15.40
CA ALA A 87 9.75 24.87 -16.21
C ALA A 87 9.37 24.88 -17.71
N ILE A 88 8.56 23.93 -18.17
CA ILE A 88 8.06 23.86 -19.55
C ILE A 88 7.02 24.96 -19.78
N ASP A 89 7.21 25.77 -20.82
CA ASP A 89 6.26 26.77 -21.29
C ASP A 89 5.06 26.09 -22.01
N ASP A 90 4.00 26.83 -22.34
CA ASP A 90 2.62 26.37 -22.68
C ASP A 90 2.43 25.36 -23.88
N ASP A 91 3.43 24.56 -24.26
CA ASP A 91 3.30 23.42 -25.17
C ASP A 91 2.45 22.31 -24.53
N ARG A 92 1.17 22.29 -24.90
CA ARG A 92 0.17 21.35 -24.36
C ARG A 92 0.51 19.89 -24.59
N SER A 93 1.27 19.55 -25.64
CA SER A 93 1.52 18.16 -26.00
C SER A 93 2.60 17.53 -25.12
N LEU A 94 3.69 18.27 -24.91
CA LEU A 94 4.80 17.85 -24.07
C LEU A 94 4.48 17.95 -22.58
N ASN A 95 3.73 18.99 -22.18
CA ASN A 95 3.16 19.09 -20.84
C ASN A 95 2.21 17.92 -20.52
N GLY A 96 1.38 17.51 -21.47
CA GLY A 96 0.50 16.35 -21.30
C GLY A 96 1.28 15.05 -21.10
N LEU A 97 2.28 14.79 -21.96
CA LEU A 97 3.14 13.61 -21.85
C LEU A 97 3.92 13.57 -20.53
N ALA A 98 4.59 14.66 -20.17
CA ALA A 98 5.38 14.75 -18.94
C ALA A 98 4.50 14.63 -17.69
N SER A 99 3.30 15.21 -17.70
CA SER A 99 2.32 15.07 -16.61
C SER A 99 1.80 13.64 -16.46
N ASP A 100 1.53 12.94 -17.58
CA ASP A 100 1.08 11.54 -17.54
C ASP A 100 2.17 10.61 -16.96
N ILE A 101 3.43 10.85 -17.34
CA ILE A 101 4.59 10.11 -16.84
C ILE A 101 4.79 10.39 -15.34
N LEU A 102 4.72 11.66 -14.93
CA LEU A 102 4.80 12.07 -13.53
C LEU A 102 3.70 11.39 -12.70
N ASN A 103 2.45 11.49 -13.13
CA ASN A 103 1.32 10.83 -12.46
C ASN A 103 1.50 9.31 -12.36
N GLY A 104 2.06 8.67 -13.40
CA GLY A 104 2.36 7.24 -13.38
C GLY A 104 3.43 6.86 -12.35
N LEU A 105 4.51 7.64 -12.25
CA LEU A 105 5.55 7.43 -11.22
C LEU A 105 5.01 7.66 -9.81
N GLU A 106 4.24 8.72 -9.58
CA GLU A 106 3.60 9.02 -8.29
C GLU A 106 2.60 7.94 -7.89
N THR A 107 1.82 7.44 -8.84
CA THR A 107 0.89 6.32 -8.62
C THR A 107 1.65 5.06 -8.22
N LEU A 108 2.77 4.76 -8.89
CA LEU A 108 3.61 3.61 -8.56
C LEU A 108 4.25 3.76 -7.17
N GLU A 109 4.78 4.95 -6.84
CA GLU A 109 5.33 5.25 -5.51
C GLU A 109 4.28 5.06 -4.41
N ALA A 110 3.05 5.56 -4.64
CA ALA A 110 1.93 5.38 -3.72
C ALA A 110 1.51 3.91 -3.58
N GLU A 111 1.45 3.16 -4.69
CA GLU A 111 1.11 1.73 -4.68
C GLU A 111 2.15 0.92 -3.90
N ILE A 112 3.45 1.15 -4.14
CA ILE A 112 4.54 0.48 -3.42
C ILE A 112 4.47 0.83 -1.93
N SER A 113 4.35 2.11 -1.62
CA SER A 113 4.27 2.60 -0.24
C SER A 113 3.09 2.00 0.52
N TRP A 114 1.92 1.93 -0.13
CA TRP A 114 0.72 1.31 0.46
C TRP A 114 0.88 -0.20 0.61
N ARG A 115 1.33 -0.89 -0.45
CA ARG A 115 1.42 -2.35 -0.51
C ARG A 115 2.43 -2.92 0.49
N PHE A 116 3.53 -2.20 0.72
CA PHE A 116 4.62 -2.61 1.60
C PHE A 116 4.71 -1.79 2.89
N ALA A 117 3.65 -1.05 3.23
CA ALA A 117 3.60 -0.20 4.43
C ALA A 117 3.96 -0.96 5.71
N SER A 118 3.56 -2.23 5.83
CA SER A 118 3.89 -3.06 7.00
C SER A 118 5.37 -3.46 7.09
N GLN A 119 6.07 -3.56 5.96
CA GLN A 119 7.48 -3.92 5.87
C GLN A 119 8.37 -2.70 6.04
N LEU A 120 7.92 -1.52 5.56
CA LEU A 120 8.59 -0.23 5.75
C LEU A 120 8.48 0.29 7.19
N LYS A 121 7.40 -0.07 7.90
CA LYS A 121 7.22 0.22 9.33
C LYS A 121 7.83 -0.86 10.25
N GLY A 122 8.57 -1.80 9.67
CA GLY A 122 8.91 -3.08 10.30
C GLY A 122 9.88 -3.03 11.49
N LEU A 123 10.68 -1.98 11.66
CA LEU A 123 11.70 -1.96 12.74
C LEU A 123 11.74 -0.68 13.59
N LYS A 124 10.83 0.27 13.38
CA LYS A 124 10.68 1.44 14.26
C LYS A 124 9.27 1.58 14.82
N GLU A 125 9.13 1.00 16.01
CA GLU A 125 8.41 1.56 17.16
C GLU A 125 6.86 1.54 17.12
N ASN A 126 6.18 0.92 18.10
CA ASN A 126 5.99 1.48 19.44
C ASN A 126 5.84 3.01 19.44
N ALA A 127 4.66 3.49 19.01
CA ALA A 127 4.00 4.74 19.43
C ALA A 127 3.44 5.53 18.24
N ASN A 128 2.22 6.02 18.46
CA ASN A 128 1.49 7.04 17.70
C ASN A 128 1.08 6.72 16.26
N VAL A 129 -0.02 5.98 16.16
CA VAL A 129 -0.99 6.15 15.08
C VAL A 129 -1.78 7.43 15.36
N ASP A 130 -1.27 8.58 14.90
CA ASP A 130 -2.04 9.82 14.74
C ASP A 130 -1.66 10.46 13.39
N LYS A 131 -2.12 9.82 12.31
CA LYS A 131 -2.40 10.51 11.04
C LYS A 131 -3.71 9.93 10.50
N ALA A 132 -4.66 10.83 10.21
CA ALA A 132 -6.05 10.58 9.90
C ALA A 132 -6.24 9.48 8.84
N SER A 133 -6.34 8.23 9.30
CA SER A 133 -6.82 7.11 8.51
C SER A 133 -8.32 7.05 8.68
N ILE A 134 -9.06 6.98 7.57
CA ILE A 134 -10.50 6.74 7.61
C ILE A 134 -10.71 5.38 8.27
N LYS A 135 -11.35 5.38 9.45
CA LYS A 135 -11.66 4.17 10.21
C LYS A 135 -13.06 3.67 9.88
N VAL A 136 -13.25 2.36 9.93
CA VAL A 136 -14.55 1.71 9.81
C VAL A 136 -15.20 1.66 11.19
N LEU A 137 -16.38 2.27 11.30
CA LEU A 137 -17.20 2.17 12.52
C LEU A 137 -17.81 0.77 12.63
N CYS A 138 -17.43 0.03 13.66
CA CYS A 138 -18.02 -1.23 14.03
C CYS A 138 -19.06 -1.03 15.14
N ASN A 139 -20.28 -1.49 14.90
CA ASN A 139 -21.36 -1.48 15.89
C ASN A 139 -21.25 -2.68 16.86
N LEU A 140 -20.05 -2.86 17.42
CA LEU A 140 -19.68 -3.88 18.40
C LEU A 140 -18.70 -3.26 19.40
N SER A 141 -18.69 -3.75 20.64
CA SER A 141 -17.68 -3.36 21.62
C SER A 141 -16.28 -3.87 21.21
N VAL A 142 -15.23 -3.29 21.80
CA VAL A 142 -13.84 -3.77 21.60
C VAL A 142 -13.70 -5.25 21.96
N ASP A 143 -14.44 -5.71 22.96
CA ASP A 143 -14.37 -7.08 23.48
C ASP A 143 -15.06 -8.06 22.53
N GLN A 144 -16.21 -7.66 21.98
CA GLN A 144 -16.95 -8.42 20.95
C GLN A 144 -16.17 -8.50 19.63
N ILE A 145 -15.53 -7.39 19.22
CA ILE A 145 -14.61 -7.38 18.06
C ILE A 145 -13.44 -8.33 18.30
N GLY A 146 -12.82 -8.27 19.49
CA GLY A 146 -11.75 -9.16 19.89
C GLY A 146 -12.15 -10.63 19.82
N LEU A 147 -13.35 -10.97 20.33
CA LEU A 147 -13.90 -12.32 20.30
C LEU A 147 -14.14 -12.82 18.86
N LEU A 148 -14.74 -11.97 18.01
CA LEU A 148 -15.01 -12.31 16.61
C LEU A 148 -13.72 -12.53 15.82
N LEU A 149 -12.73 -11.65 15.98
CA LEU A 149 -11.43 -11.80 15.33
C LEU A 149 -10.65 -13.02 15.84
N LYS A 150 -10.81 -13.36 17.13
CA LYS A 150 -10.21 -14.59 17.69
C LYS A 150 -10.83 -15.83 17.07
N ALA A 151 -12.16 -15.89 16.98
CA ALA A 151 -12.85 -17.00 16.31
C ALA A 151 -12.41 -17.14 14.85
N ALA A 152 -12.26 -16.01 14.13
CA ALA A 152 -11.76 -15.99 12.76
C ALA A 152 -10.30 -16.49 12.63
N ASP A 153 -9.41 -16.12 13.56
CA ASP A 153 -8.02 -16.62 13.60
C ASP A 153 -7.97 -18.12 13.90
N GLU A 154 -8.76 -18.60 14.87
CA GLU A 154 -8.77 -19.99 15.32
C GLU A 154 -9.26 -20.96 14.23
N ILE A 155 -10.27 -20.56 13.45
CA ILE A 155 -10.73 -21.35 12.28
C ILE A 155 -9.86 -21.12 11.03
N ARG A 156 -8.79 -20.31 11.16
CA ARG A 156 -7.91 -19.90 10.05
C ARG A 156 -8.64 -19.23 8.89
N LEU A 157 -9.73 -18.51 9.18
CA LEU A 157 -10.38 -17.63 8.21
C LEU A 157 -9.41 -16.50 7.80
N CYS A 158 -8.59 -16.03 8.74
CA CYS A 158 -7.54 -15.04 8.50
C CYS A 158 -6.16 -15.69 8.56
N SER A 159 -5.27 -15.33 7.63
CA SER A 159 -3.91 -15.87 7.57
C SER A 159 -2.90 -14.88 8.16
N ALA A 160 -2.54 -15.06 9.43
CA ALA A 160 -1.53 -14.28 10.16
C ALA A 160 -0.57 -15.22 10.93
N LYS A 161 0.67 -14.77 11.24
CA LYS A 161 1.61 -15.58 12.03
C LYS A 161 1.18 -15.73 13.50
N SER A 162 0.26 -14.88 13.97
CA SER A 162 -0.36 -14.98 15.29
C SER A 162 -1.62 -14.10 15.38
N PHE A 163 -2.52 -14.44 16.30
CA PHE A 163 -3.65 -13.57 16.67
C PHE A 163 -3.23 -12.13 16.99
N SER A 164 -2.06 -11.95 17.62
CA SER A 164 -1.54 -10.62 17.91
C SER A 164 -1.19 -9.82 16.66
N GLN A 165 -0.66 -10.51 15.66
CA GLN A 165 -0.33 -9.90 14.37
C GLN A 165 -1.61 -9.55 13.62
N LEU A 166 -2.63 -10.42 13.67
CA LEU A 166 -3.95 -10.13 13.13
C LEU A 166 -4.53 -8.83 13.72
N LEU A 167 -4.56 -8.72 15.05
CA LEU A 167 -5.07 -7.53 15.73
C LEU A 167 -4.26 -6.27 15.39
N ARG A 168 -2.93 -6.35 15.28
CA ARG A 168 -2.10 -5.21 14.87
C ARG A 168 -2.41 -4.71 13.47
N HIS A 169 -2.87 -5.57 12.57
CA HIS A 169 -3.18 -5.21 11.20
C HIS A 169 -4.62 -4.74 10.99
N ILE A 170 -5.56 -5.19 11.83
CA ILE A 170 -6.99 -4.86 11.69
C ILE A 170 -7.37 -3.68 12.58
N VAL A 171 -7.01 -3.72 13.88
CA VAL A 171 -7.50 -2.76 14.90
C VAL A 171 -7.23 -1.29 14.55
N PRO A 172 -6.08 -0.87 13.97
CA PRO A 172 -5.85 0.53 13.65
C PRO A 172 -6.88 1.16 12.71
N TYR A 173 -7.60 0.33 11.94
CA TYR A 173 -8.59 0.76 10.97
C TYR A 173 -10.03 0.63 11.47
N LEU A 174 -10.23 0.22 12.73
CA LEU A 174 -11.55 0.08 13.33
C LEU A 174 -11.80 1.17 14.37
N SER A 175 -13.05 1.60 14.46
CA SER A 175 -13.60 2.38 15.57
C SER A 175 -14.86 1.72 16.08
N THR A 176 -15.31 2.12 17.27
CA THR A 176 -16.60 1.72 17.86
C THR A 176 -17.40 2.97 18.17
N ASP A 177 -18.69 2.79 18.46
CA ASP A 177 -19.58 3.88 18.91
C ASP A 177 -19.07 4.58 20.18
N ARG A 178 -18.35 3.84 21.04
CA ARG A 178 -17.81 4.32 22.33
C ARG A 178 -16.35 4.73 22.28
N MET A 179 -15.57 4.22 21.32
CA MET A 179 -14.12 4.46 21.23
C MET A 179 -13.69 4.63 19.77
N GLU A 180 -13.30 5.86 19.43
CA GLU A 180 -12.73 6.20 18.12
C GLU A 180 -11.38 5.51 17.87
N THR A 181 -10.59 5.34 18.93
CA THR A 181 -9.28 4.68 18.88
C THR A 181 -9.14 3.71 20.04
N PHE A 182 -8.87 2.45 19.75
CA PHE A 182 -8.57 1.43 20.76
C PHE A 182 -7.33 0.64 20.37
N SER A 183 -6.60 0.12 21.37
CA SER A 183 -5.32 -0.55 21.11
C SER A 183 -5.52 -2.04 20.82
N TRP A 184 -4.68 -2.59 19.95
CA TRP A 184 -4.63 -4.05 19.70
C TRP A 184 -4.33 -4.85 20.99
N LYS A 185 -3.63 -4.25 21.96
CA LYS A 185 -3.36 -4.87 23.26
C LYS A 185 -4.64 -5.01 24.08
N SER A 186 -5.47 -3.98 24.08
CA SER A 186 -6.78 -3.98 24.76
C SER A 186 -7.72 -5.01 24.13
N ALA A 187 -7.84 -5.00 22.79
CA ALA A 187 -8.63 -6.01 22.06
C ALA A 187 -8.10 -7.43 22.25
N ARG A 188 -6.79 -7.62 22.46
CA ARG A 188 -6.23 -8.93 22.80
C ARG A 188 -6.59 -9.34 24.22
N SER A 189 -6.43 -8.44 25.17
CA SER A 189 -6.62 -8.75 26.60
C SER A 189 -8.04 -9.18 26.92
N SER A 190 -9.02 -8.59 26.25
CA SER A 190 -10.44 -8.92 26.45
C SER A 190 -10.78 -10.36 26.05
N THR A 191 -10.05 -10.93 25.09
CA THR A 191 -10.26 -12.33 24.70
C THR A 191 -9.81 -13.38 25.72
N TYR A 192 -9.11 -12.97 26.79
CA TYR A 192 -8.71 -13.87 27.88
C TYR A 192 -9.78 -14.01 28.96
N LYS A 193 -10.67 -13.02 29.10
CA LYS A 193 -11.77 -13.01 30.06
C LYS A 193 -13.01 -12.48 29.35
N VAL A 194 -13.67 -13.37 28.62
CA VAL A 194 -14.86 -13.03 27.84
C VAL A 194 -16.08 -13.14 28.75
N GLU A 195 -16.88 -12.07 28.82
CA GLU A 195 -18.13 -12.07 29.57
C GLU A 195 -19.23 -12.82 28.81
N ALA A 196 -20.17 -13.44 29.54
CA ALA A 196 -21.28 -14.17 28.93
C ALA A 196 -22.09 -13.29 27.97
N HIS A 197 -22.28 -12.01 28.33
CA HIS A 197 -22.99 -11.05 27.49
C HIS A 197 -22.29 -10.79 26.15
N ASP A 198 -20.95 -10.68 26.13
CA ASP A 198 -20.21 -10.47 24.88
C ASP A 198 -20.29 -11.68 23.95
N ILE A 199 -20.34 -12.89 24.52
CA ILE A 199 -20.56 -14.12 23.75
C ILE A 199 -21.94 -14.09 23.11
N GLU A 200 -23.00 -13.79 23.87
CA GLU A 200 -24.38 -13.72 23.37
C GLU A 200 -24.51 -12.71 22.23
N VAL A 201 -24.03 -11.48 22.42
CA VAL A 201 -24.09 -10.43 21.40
C VAL A 201 -23.30 -10.82 20.15
N THR A 202 -22.11 -11.40 20.30
CA THR A 202 -21.29 -11.82 19.16
C THR A 202 -21.98 -12.93 18.36
N LEU A 203 -22.60 -13.91 19.04
CA LEU A 203 -23.36 -14.98 18.40
C LEU A 203 -24.58 -14.45 17.65
N GLU A 204 -25.35 -13.51 18.24
CA GLU A 204 -26.47 -12.87 17.57
C GLU A 204 -26.04 -12.15 16.28
N VAL A 205 -24.91 -11.45 16.31
CA VAL A 205 -24.38 -10.76 15.12
C VAL A 205 -23.95 -11.77 14.05
N LEU A 206 -23.29 -12.86 14.43
CA LEU A 206 -22.94 -13.93 13.48
C LEU A 206 -24.19 -14.57 12.87
N GLN A 207 -25.24 -14.80 13.64
CA GLN A 207 -26.51 -15.31 13.12
C GLN A 207 -27.16 -14.34 12.12
N LYS A 208 -27.15 -13.03 12.40
CA LYS A 208 -27.63 -11.99 11.47
C LYS A 208 -26.81 -11.97 10.18
N LEU A 209 -25.48 -12.11 10.28
CA LEU A 209 -24.61 -12.22 9.10
C LEU A 209 -24.94 -13.47 8.28
N MET A 210 -25.11 -14.62 8.92
CA MET A 210 -25.49 -15.86 8.25
C MET A 210 -26.84 -15.73 7.53
N ALA A 211 -27.84 -15.15 8.20
CA ALA A 211 -29.15 -14.89 7.58
C ALA A 211 -28.99 -13.97 6.36
N LYS A 212 -28.20 -12.91 6.47
CA LYS A 212 -27.98 -11.99 5.36
C LYS A 212 -27.24 -12.62 4.18
N ILE A 213 -26.29 -13.52 4.44
CA ILE A 213 -25.60 -14.28 3.39
C ILE A 213 -26.58 -15.21 2.68
N LYS A 214 -27.51 -15.85 3.42
CA LYS A 214 -28.56 -16.68 2.83
C LYS A 214 -29.50 -15.86 1.95
N ASP A 215 -29.79 -14.60 2.29
CA ASP A 215 -30.64 -13.73 1.45
C ASP A 215 -29.98 -13.34 0.11
N TYR A 216 -28.65 -13.50 -0.04
CA TYR A 216 -27.96 -13.17 -1.30
C TYR A 216 -28.18 -14.21 -2.40
N TYR A 217 -28.68 -15.40 -2.06
CA TYR A 217 -28.82 -16.55 -2.97
C TYR A 217 -30.19 -17.22 -2.81
#